data_AF-C1CUT7-F1
#
_entry.id   AF-C1CUT7-F1
#
_cell.length_a   1.000
_cell.length_b   1.000
_cell.length_c   1.000
_cell.angle_alpha   90.00
_cell.angle_beta   90.00
_cell.angle_gamma   90.00
#
_symmetry.space_group_name_H-M   'P 1'
#
loop_
_entity.id
_entity.type
_entity.pdbx_description
1 polymer ?
#
loop_
_entity_poly.entity_id
_entity_poly.type
_entity_poly.pdbx_seq_one_letter_code
_entity_poly.pdbx_strand_id
1 'polypeptide(L)'
;MKKALLTFCLLLGTTAAQQGPATTSTLTGIRLTPGAIRVTDAGATRELGQYLNTLAKDQGSGCQTSEYLVWDDPDLAEQISDDLASAFQARKLVFKTLSEEEEEEAYSLSFLLTQSPNRFVGMLFMDSESVVLGWCHLKAAAQQAAPAAPAVPATQPRPAAPTSASQQAGQQSGSAPRPGHYRGELVGDFKGNAISFQVAADGKIISNVQMTGYWRCSDSLSNTTYKTNPRLVSTYGAMPGTVPVKGGLFSAEAKQPYLLWDVSGRFVSPTTAQGTFMVQSNDCTSYKLTFTATRQ
;
A
#
# COMPACT_ATOMS: atom_id res chain seq x y z
N MET A 1 -3.60 -11.49 21.42
CA MET A 1 -2.89 -10.75 20.36
C MET A 1 -2.25 -11.81 19.50
N LYS A 2 -2.89 -12.19 18.38
CA LYS A 2 -2.50 -13.38 17.61
C LYS A 2 -2.15 -12.93 16.19
N LYS A 3 -0.87 -13.08 15.90
CA LYS A 3 -0.13 -12.60 14.75
C LYS A 3 -0.35 -13.56 13.58
N ALA A 4 0.00 -13.11 12.38
CA ALA A 4 -0.34 -13.78 11.14
C ALA A 4 0.92 -14.38 10.51
N LEU A 5 1.07 -15.71 10.63
CA LEU A 5 1.97 -16.52 9.81
C LEU A 5 1.89 -16.11 8.32
N LEU A 6 2.98 -15.53 7.81
CA LEU A 6 3.19 -15.23 6.39
C LEU A 6 3.53 -16.54 5.68
N THR A 7 2.59 -17.16 4.97
CA THR A 7 2.90 -18.31 4.12
C THR A 7 3.42 -17.81 2.77
N PHE A 8 4.73 -17.83 2.58
CA PHE A 8 5.40 -17.41 1.36
C PHE A 8 5.37 -18.54 0.31
N CYS A 9 4.23 -18.69 -0.37
CA CYS A 9 4.04 -19.73 -1.38
C CYS A 9 4.90 -19.44 -2.64
N LEU A 10 6.11 -20.02 -2.69
CA LEU A 10 7.05 -19.96 -3.81
C LEU A 10 6.50 -20.72 -5.03
N LEU A 11 5.84 -20.00 -5.93
CA LEU A 11 5.45 -20.51 -7.25
C LEU A 11 6.70 -20.65 -8.15
N LEU A 12 7.31 -21.83 -8.10
CA LEU A 12 8.34 -22.31 -9.03
C LEU A 12 7.78 -22.41 -10.45
N GLY A 13 7.82 -21.31 -11.22
CA GLY A 13 7.24 -21.38 -12.56
C GLY A 13 7.26 -20.13 -13.40
N THR A 14 8.23 -19.22 -13.26
CA THR A 14 8.66 -18.35 -14.37
C THR A 14 10.08 -17.88 -14.07
N THR A 15 10.94 -17.88 -15.08
CA THR A 15 12.29 -17.30 -15.04
C THR A 15 12.21 -15.77 -14.98
N ALA A 16 11.62 -15.23 -13.91
CA ALA A 16 11.69 -13.83 -13.56
C ALA A 16 13.06 -13.57 -12.95
N ALA A 17 13.70 -12.48 -13.37
CA ALA A 17 15.08 -12.13 -13.07
C ALA A 17 15.38 -12.12 -11.56
N GLN A 18 15.86 -13.25 -11.02
CA GLN A 18 16.63 -13.29 -9.79
C GLN A 18 18.03 -12.80 -10.13
N GLN A 19 18.47 -11.71 -9.50
CA GLN A 19 19.90 -11.43 -9.48
C GLN A 19 20.52 -12.55 -8.65
N GLY A 20 21.57 -13.19 -9.17
CA GLY A 20 22.25 -14.31 -8.52
C GLY A 20 22.78 -13.98 -7.11
N PRO A 21 23.58 -14.88 -6.50
CA PRO A 21 23.99 -14.78 -5.11
C PRO A 21 24.48 -13.38 -4.71
N ALA A 22 23.88 -12.81 -3.67
CA ALA A 22 24.22 -11.51 -3.13
C ALA A 22 25.19 -11.69 -1.96
N THR A 23 26.40 -11.14 -2.08
CA THR A 23 27.41 -11.17 -1.00
C THR A 23 27.42 -9.88 -0.18
N THR A 24 26.74 -8.83 -0.65
CA THR A 24 26.69 -7.52 -0.01
C THR A 24 25.36 -6.82 -0.31
N SER A 25 24.79 -6.18 0.70
CA SER A 25 23.63 -5.31 0.57
C SER A 25 23.94 -4.10 -0.30
N THR A 26 23.07 -3.84 -1.28
CA THR A 26 23.18 -2.62 -2.11
C THR A 26 22.72 -1.37 -1.37
N LEU A 27 21.86 -1.50 -0.35
CA LEU A 27 21.39 -0.36 0.45
C LEU A 27 22.33 0.01 1.59
N THR A 28 22.85 -0.99 2.30
CA THR A 28 23.63 -0.77 3.53
C THR A 28 25.12 -1.02 3.33
N GLY A 29 25.54 -1.71 2.27
CA GLY A 29 26.93 -2.12 2.09
C GLY A 29 27.42 -3.17 3.09
N ILE A 30 26.53 -3.76 3.89
CA ILE A 30 26.83 -4.85 4.80
C ILE A 30 27.09 -6.14 4.02
N ARG A 31 28.11 -6.90 4.43
CA ARG A 31 28.31 -8.27 3.94
C ARG A 31 27.16 -9.16 4.40
N LEU A 32 26.63 -9.95 3.48
CA LEU A 32 25.52 -10.86 3.73
C LEU A 32 26.07 -12.26 4.03
N THR A 33 25.36 -13.01 4.86
CA THR A 33 25.59 -14.44 5.05
C THR A 33 25.53 -15.15 3.70
N PRO A 34 26.47 -16.06 3.38
CA PRO A 34 26.45 -16.81 2.13
C PRO A 34 25.10 -17.47 1.86
N GLY A 35 24.71 -17.56 0.59
CA GLY A 35 23.41 -18.12 0.19
C GLY A 35 22.30 -17.09 -0.03
N ALA A 36 22.53 -15.81 0.29
CA ALA A 36 21.53 -14.77 0.05
C ALA A 36 21.23 -14.61 -1.45
N ILE A 37 19.96 -14.58 -1.82
CA ILE A 37 19.48 -14.33 -3.18
C ILE A 37 18.74 -12.99 -3.18
N ARG A 38 19.10 -12.09 -4.10
CA ARG A 38 18.36 -10.81 -4.24
C ARG A 38 17.13 -11.01 -5.11
N VAL A 39 15.97 -10.72 -4.55
CA VAL A 39 14.69 -10.79 -5.28
C VAL A 39 14.37 -9.43 -5.88
N THR A 40 14.37 -9.33 -7.21
CA THR A 40 13.99 -8.11 -7.94
C THR A 40 12.65 -8.20 -8.65
N ASP A 41 11.99 -9.36 -8.60
CA ASP A 41 10.64 -9.51 -9.16
C ASP A 41 9.64 -8.63 -8.38
N ALA A 42 8.96 -7.74 -9.11
CA ALA A 42 8.03 -6.80 -8.50
C ALA A 42 6.78 -7.48 -7.94
N GLY A 43 6.37 -8.64 -8.49
CA GLY A 43 5.23 -9.41 -8.01
C GLY A 43 5.52 -10.07 -6.66
N ALA A 44 6.69 -10.72 -6.55
CA ALA A 44 7.16 -11.41 -5.35
C ALA A 44 7.47 -10.45 -4.20
N THR A 45 8.00 -9.27 -4.50
CA THR A 45 8.44 -8.31 -3.46
C THR A 45 7.35 -7.34 -3.02
N ARG A 46 6.18 -7.34 -3.66
CA ARG A 46 5.13 -6.34 -3.43
C ARG A 46 4.61 -6.33 -1.98
N GLU A 47 4.31 -7.49 -1.41
CA GLU A 47 3.69 -7.57 -0.08
C GLU A 47 4.66 -7.09 1.01
N LEU A 48 5.91 -7.54 0.97
CA LEU A 48 6.98 -7.06 1.85
C LEU A 48 7.29 -5.58 1.63
N GLY A 49 7.26 -5.10 0.38
CA GLY A 49 7.43 -3.68 0.04
C GLY A 49 6.32 -2.79 0.60
N GLN A 50 5.07 -3.25 0.62
CA GLN A 50 3.96 -2.53 1.28
C GLN A 50 4.17 -2.47 2.79
N TYR A 51 4.58 -3.58 3.41
CA TYR A 51 4.87 -3.62 4.83
C TYR A 51 6.00 -2.64 5.22
N LEU A 52 7.11 -2.63 4.47
CA LEU A 52 8.21 -1.69 4.69
C LEU A 52 7.77 -0.22 4.51
N ASN A 53 6.84 0.05 3.59
CA ASN A 53 6.26 1.39 3.43
C ASN A 53 5.43 1.82 4.64
N THR A 54 4.69 0.91 5.25
CA THR A 54 3.95 1.17 6.49
C THR A 54 4.92 1.44 7.64
N LEU A 55 5.94 0.60 7.83
CA LEU A 55 6.99 0.86 8.82
C LEU A 55 7.66 2.23 8.61
N ALA A 56 7.96 2.60 7.35
CA ALA A 56 8.53 3.90 7.04
C ALA A 56 7.63 5.07 7.46
N LYS A 57 6.32 4.96 7.20
CA LYS A 57 5.32 5.96 7.61
C LYS A 57 5.22 6.09 9.13
N ASP A 58 5.24 4.97 9.84
CA ASP A 58 5.22 4.96 11.31
C ASP A 58 6.47 5.61 11.91
N GLN A 59 7.58 5.61 11.15
CA GLN A 59 8.81 6.34 11.49
C GLN A 59 8.83 7.80 11.00
N GLY A 60 7.69 8.33 10.57
CA GLY A 60 7.51 9.71 10.10
C GLY A 60 8.17 10.00 8.75
N SER A 61 8.39 8.98 7.91
CA SER A 61 9.05 9.10 6.63
C SER A 61 8.35 8.28 5.54
N GLY A 62 8.93 8.25 4.33
CA GLY A 62 8.53 7.35 3.25
C GLY A 62 9.69 6.44 2.86
N CYS A 63 9.38 5.29 2.27
CA CYS A 63 10.38 4.41 1.70
C CYS A 63 10.92 5.00 0.39
N GLN A 64 12.23 5.23 0.29
CA GLN A 64 12.87 5.76 -0.91
C GLN A 64 13.34 4.64 -1.86
N THR A 65 14.03 3.65 -1.30
CA THR A 65 14.57 2.49 -2.03
C THR A 65 14.55 1.28 -1.11
N SER A 66 14.09 0.14 -1.63
CA SER A 66 14.05 -1.13 -0.91
C SER A 66 14.93 -2.20 -1.54
N GLU A 67 15.37 -3.15 -0.72
CA GLU A 67 16.10 -4.35 -1.12
C GLU A 67 15.50 -5.54 -0.37
N TYR A 68 15.40 -6.66 -1.08
CA TYR A 68 14.77 -7.89 -0.60
C TYR A 68 15.73 -9.05 -0.85
N LEU A 69 15.95 -9.84 0.18
CA LEU A 69 16.91 -10.93 0.23
C LEU A 69 16.21 -12.18 0.78
N VAL A 70 16.51 -13.33 0.20
CA VAL A 70 15.98 -14.63 0.63
C VAL A 70 17.14 -15.61 0.76
N TRP A 71 17.10 -16.45 1.79
CA TRP A 71 17.91 -17.66 1.92
C TRP A 71 16.94 -18.84 1.92
N ASP A 72 17.10 -19.74 0.94
CA ASP A 72 16.30 -20.97 0.80
C ASP A 72 16.80 -22.10 1.74
N ASP A 73 17.31 -21.71 2.92
CA ASP A 73 17.87 -22.61 3.93
C ASP A 73 17.51 -22.07 5.33
N PRO A 74 16.50 -22.66 6.01
CA PRO A 74 16.02 -22.19 7.31
C PRO A 74 17.05 -22.45 8.44
N ASP A 75 17.96 -23.41 8.26
CA ASP A 75 18.99 -23.73 9.26
C ASP A 75 20.02 -22.58 9.42
N LEU A 76 20.03 -21.64 8.47
CA LEU A 76 20.86 -20.43 8.53
C LEU A 76 20.26 -19.31 9.40
N ALA A 77 19.04 -19.45 9.93
CA ALA A 77 18.33 -18.40 10.67
C ALA A 77 19.15 -17.76 11.81
N GLU A 78 19.74 -18.59 12.68
CA GLU A 78 20.58 -18.14 13.80
C GLU A 78 21.85 -17.45 13.28
N GLN A 79 22.52 -18.07 12.30
CA GLN A 79 23.73 -17.52 11.70
C GLN A 79 23.48 -16.16 11.01
N ILE A 80 22.38 -16.03 10.27
CA ILE A 80 21.99 -14.77 9.60
C ILE A 80 21.78 -13.66 10.64
N SER A 81 21.12 -13.98 11.75
CA SER A 81 20.88 -13.03 12.83
C SER A 81 22.19 -12.56 13.48
N ASP A 82 23.11 -13.50 13.75
CA ASP A 82 24.44 -13.20 14.33
C ASP A 82 25.35 -12.41 13.39
N ASP A 83 25.35 -12.76 12.10
CA ASP A 83 26.12 -12.06 11.06
C ASP A 83 25.61 -10.63 10.89
N LEU A 84 24.29 -10.42 10.86
CA LEU A 84 23.68 -9.09 10.79
C LEU A 84 24.02 -8.26 12.03
N ALA A 85 23.88 -8.83 13.24
CA ALA A 85 24.22 -8.14 14.48
C ALA A 85 25.69 -7.72 14.51
N SER A 86 26.60 -8.63 14.14
CA SER A 86 28.03 -8.36 14.02
C SER A 86 28.33 -7.26 13.00
N ALA A 87 27.67 -7.29 11.84
CA ALA A 87 27.82 -6.27 10.81
C ALA A 87 27.28 -4.90 11.23
N PHE A 88 26.15 -4.86 11.96
CA PHE A 88 25.58 -3.64 12.51
C PHE A 88 26.56 -2.98 13.49
N GLN A 89 27.15 -3.78 14.39
CA GLN A 89 28.17 -3.30 15.33
C GLN A 89 29.43 -2.80 14.60
N ALA A 90 29.96 -3.57 13.64
CA ALA A 90 31.15 -3.21 12.88
C ALA A 90 30.98 -1.88 12.12
N ARG A 91 29.77 -1.60 11.61
CA ARG A 91 29.43 -0.36 10.91
C ARG A 91 28.89 0.75 11.81
N LYS A 92 28.85 0.53 13.13
CA LYS A 92 28.30 1.45 14.14
C LYS A 92 26.87 1.88 13.82
N LEU A 93 26.06 0.95 13.31
CA LEU A 93 24.63 1.17 13.11
C LEU A 93 23.93 1.09 14.46
N VAL A 94 23.09 2.07 14.76
CA VAL A 94 22.21 2.00 15.92
C VAL A 94 20.99 1.17 15.56
N PHE A 95 20.88 -0.01 16.15
CA PHE A 95 19.75 -0.93 15.99
C PHE A 95 18.67 -0.65 17.05
N LYS A 96 17.41 -0.60 16.63
CA LYS A 96 16.24 -0.49 17.49
C LYS A 96 15.16 -1.45 17.03
N THR A 97 14.74 -2.38 17.88
CA THR A 97 13.55 -3.21 17.65
C THR A 97 12.28 -2.35 17.62
N LEU A 98 11.45 -2.57 16.62
CA LEU A 98 10.13 -1.94 16.47
C LEU A 98 9.01 -2.90 16.86
N SER A 99 9.08 -4.14 16.40
CA SER A 99 8.15 -5.23 16.73
C SER A 99 8.88 -6.56 16.64
N GLU A 100 8.47 -7.51 17.47
CA GLU A 100 8.97 -8.88 17.49
C GLU A 100 7.80 -9.84 17.71
N GLU A 101 7.75 -10.89 16.90
CA GLU A 101 6.63 -11.79 16.72
C GLU A 101 7.18 -13.21 16.67
N GLU A 102 6.82 -14.06 17.62
CA GLU A 102 7.16 -15.48 17.60
C GLU A 102 5.86 -16.30 17.55
N GLU A 103 5.76 -17.14 16.54
CA GLU A 103 4.72 -18.13 16.32
C GLU A 103 5.37 -19.52 16.26
N GLU A 104 4.57 -20.58 16.37
CA GLU A 104 5.06 -21.96 16.55
C GLU A 104 6.06 -22.41 15.47
N GLU A 105 5.93 -21.90 14.25
CA GLU A 105 6.77 -22.24 13.11
C GLU A 105 7.34 -21.01 12.38
N ALA A 106 7.16 -19.80 12.94
CA ALA A 106 7.64 -18.59 12.29
C ALA A 106 8.06 -17.52 13.29
N TYR A 107 9.10 -16.78 12.94
CA TYR A 107 9.59 -15.63 13.68
C TYR A 107 9.63 -14.42 12.77
N SER A 108 9.23 -13.26 13.28
CA SER A 108 9.40 -11.99 12.57
C SER A 108 9.87 -10.86 13.47
N LEU A 109 10.82 -10.09 12.96
CA LEU A 109 11.47 -8.99 13.64
C LEU A 109 11.47 -7.76 12.73
N SER A 110 10.77 -6.72 13.16
CA SER A 110 10.84 -5.41 12.52
C SER A 110 11.73 -4.48 13.31
N PHE A 111 12.57 -3.71 12.62
CA PHE A 111 13.60 -2.90 13.26
C PHE A 111 13.87 -1.59 12.51
N LEU A 112 14.49 -0.64 13.20
CA LEU A 112 15.04 0.61 12.67
C LEU A 112 16.56 0.58 12.84
N LEU A 113 17.28 0.83 11.75
CA LEU A 113 18.72 1.08 11.74
C LEU A 113 18.97 2.58 11.53
N THR A 114 19.88 3.17 12.30
CA THR A 114 20.32 4.55 12.11
C THR A 114 21.83 4.63 11.91
N GLN A 115 22.24 5.29 10.83
CA GLN A 115 23.63 5.61 10.50
C GLN A 115 23.68 7.02 9.95
N SER A 116 23.82 8.01 10.82
CA SER A 116 23.73 9.43 10.45
C SER A 116 24.47 9.73 9.13
N PRO A 117 23.79 10.30 8.11
CA PRO A 117 22.41 10.82 8.12
C PRO A 117 21.32 9.80 7.73
N ASN A 118 21.69 8.57 7.37
CA ASN A 118 20.82 7.54 6.83
C ASN A 118 20.02 6.82 7.92
N ARG A 119 18.78 6.43 7.58
CA ARG A 119 17.90 5.62 8.43
C ARG A 119 17.24 4.54 7.59
N PHE A 120 17.13 3.33 8.12
CA PHE A 120 16.52 2.21 7.42
C PHE A 120 15.49 1.55 8.31
N VAL A 121 14.35 1.18 7.76
CA VAL A 121 13.44 0.21 8.41
C VAL A 121 13.65 -1.14 7.77
N GLY A 122 13.59 -2.21 8.56
CA GLY A 122 13.74 -3.57 8.07
C GLY A 122 12.76 -4.52 8.73
N MET A 123 12.54 -5.64 8.07
CA MET A 123 11.82 -6.81 8.54
C MET A 123 12.65 -8.03 8.20
N LEU A 124 12.98 -8.81 9.23
CA LEU A 124 13.48 -10.18 9.11
C LEU A 124 12.30 -11.11 9.40
N PHE A 125 12.06 -12.06 8.51
CA PHE A 125 11.04 -13.10 8.65
C PHE A 125 11.70 -14.45 8.45
N MET A 126 11.38 -15.42 9.28
CA MET A 126 11.96 -16.76 9.27
C MET A 126 10.82 -17.75 9.48
N ASP A 127 10.77 -18.78 8.64
CA ASP A 127 9.87 -19.93 8.80
C ASP A 127 10.63 -21.24 8.56
N SER A 128 9.90 -22.36 8.47
CA SER A 128 10.48 -23.68 8.23
C SER A 128 11.01 -23.90 6.81
N GLU A 129 10.80 -22.94 5.90
CA GLU A 129 11.22 -23.06 4.49
C GLU A 129 12.35 -22.08 4.15
N SER A 130 12.36 -20.88 4.73
CA SER A 130 13.26 -19.82 4.30
C SER A 130 13.48 -18.72 5.34
N VAL A 131 14.52 -17.91 5.09
CA VAL A 131 14.75 -16.65 5.78
C VAL A 131 14.62 -15.51 4.79
N VAL A 132 13.78 -14.53 5.10
CA VAL A 132 13.49 -13.37 4.24
C VAL A 132 13.88 -12.08 4.97
N LEU A 133 14.71 -11.26 4.34
CA LEU A 133 15.08 -9.94 4.82
C LEU A 133 14.63 -8.88 3.81
N GLY A 134 13.75 -8.00 4.24
CA GLY A 134 13.41 -6.78 3.52
C GLY A 134 13.89 -5.57 4.30
N TRP A 135 14.50 -4.60 3.63
CA TRP A 135 14.73 -3.29 4.24
C TRP A 135 14.55 -2.16 3.26
N CYS A 136 14.27 -0.98 3.81
CA CYS A 136 14.08 0.23 3.04
C CYS A 136 14.85 1.41 3.64
N HIS A 137 15.53 2.15 2.77
CA HIS A 137 16.10 3.45 3.09
C HIS A 137 14.97 4.48 3.23
N LEU A 138 14.89 5.10 4.41
CA LEU A 138 13.94 6.17 4.68
C LEU A 138 14.36 7.44 3.95
N LYS A 139 13.39 8.12 3.35
CA LYS A 139 13.58 9.48 2.84
C LYS A 139 14.09 10.37 3.98
N ALA A 140 15.08 11.21 3.68
CA ALA A 140 15.52 12.23 4.63
C ALA A 140 14.29 13.01 5.13
N ALA A 141 14.13 13.12 6.45
CA ALA A 141 13.10 13.96 7.00
C ALA A 141 13.30 15.36 6.40
N ALA A 142 12.29 15.84 5.64
CA ALA A 142 12.32 17.23 5.22
C ALA A 142 12.49 18.03 6.50
N GLN A 143 13.55 18.84 6.59
CA GLN A 143 13.69 19.79 7.68
C GLN A 143 12.38 20.55 7.74
N GLN A 144 11.55 20.20 8.71
CA GLN A 144 10.24 20.77 8.88
C GLN A 144 10.55 22.23 9.12
N ALA A 145 10.25 23.07 8.11
CA ALA A 145 10.62 24.47 8.12
C ALA A 145 10.17 25.01 9.48
N ALA A 146 11.13 25.48 10.27
CA ALA A 146 10.87 25.95 11.62
C ALA A 146 9.63 26.85 11.55
N PRO A 147 8.62 26.63 12.40
CA PRO A 147 7.42 27.44 12.38
C PRO A 147 7.84 28.90 12.36
N ALA A 148 7.41 29.62 11.31
CA ALA A 148 7.70 31.03 11.17
C ALA A 148 7.35 31.71 12.50
N ALA A 149 8.30 32.48 13.04
CA ALA A 149 8.15 33.17 14.31
C ALA A 149 6.75 33.83 14.38
N PRO A 150 6.04 33.74 15.52
CA PRO A 150 4.70 34.29 15.66
C PRO A 150 4.69 35.75 15.21
N ALA A 151 3.90 36.06 14.18
CA ALA A 151 3.58 37.45 13.87
C ALA A 151 2.81 38.04 15.06
N VAL A 152 3.23 39.24 15.47
CA VAL A 152 2.66 40.03 16.57
C VAL A 152 1.13 40.12 16.43
N PRO A 153 0.32 39.94 17.50
CA PRO A 153 -1.13 39.94 17.38
C PRO A 153 -1.66 41.35 17.07
N ALA A 154 -2.31 41.51 15.92
CA ALA A 154 -3.28 42.58 15.72
C ALA A 154 -4.64 42.14 16.28
N THR A 155 -5.28 43.05 17.01
CA THR A 155 -6.52 42.92 17.79
C THR A 155 -7.67 42.27 16.99
N GLN A 156 -8.22 41.17 17.51
CA GLN A 156 -9.39 40.48 16.95
C GLN A 156 -10.72 41.19 17.30
N PRO A 157 -11.65 41.35 16.35
CA PRO A 157 -13.08 41.51 16.64
C PRO A 157 -13.82 40.16 16.58
N ARG A 158 -14.60 39.93 17.66
CA ARG A 158 -15.85 39.17 17.86
C ARG A 158 -16.10 37.84 17.10
N PRO A 159 -16.47 36.73 17.80
CA PRO A 159 -16.72 35.44 17.17
C PRO A 159 -18.08 35.37 16.44
N ALA A 160 -18.06 34.83 15.22
CA ALA A 160 -19.22 34.25 14.56
C ALA A 160 -19.09 32.70 14.54
N ALA A 161 -20.24 32.04 14.53
CA ALA A 161 -20.50 30.63 14.79
C ALA A 161 -19.63 29.59 14.03
N PRO A 162 -19.48 28.36 14.56
CA PRO A 162 -18.66 27.32 13.96
C PRO A 162 -19.35 26.73 12.72
N THR A 163 -18.70 26.84 11.57
CA THR A 163 -19.06 26.09 10.36
C THR A 163 -18.03 25.00 10.17
N SER A 164 -18.48 23.74 10.19
CA SER A 164 -17.67 22.55 9.95
C SER A 164 -17.02 22.61 8.57
N ALA A 165 -15.70 22.76 8.52
CA ALA A 165 -14.92 22.75 7.29
C ALA A 165 -14.26 21.38 7.09
N SER A 166 -14.86 20.56 6.23
CA SER A 166 -14.14 19.50 5.53
C SER A 166 -13.22 20.15 4.50
N GLN A 167 -11.91 20.12 4.76
CA GLN A 167 -10.90 20.54 3.79
C GLN A 167 -10.80 19.51 2.66
N GLN A 168 -11.19 19.88 1.44
CA GLN A 168 -10.72 19.24 0.21
C GLN A 168 -9.84 20.23 -0.57
N ALA A 169 -8.65 19.77 -0.90
CA ALA A 169 -7.66 20.47 -1.71
C ALA A 169 -8.23 20.80 -3.12
N GLY A 170 -7.85 21.99 -3.61
CA GLY A 170 -8.04 22.53 -4.97
C GLY A 170 -8.94 21.74 -5.92
N GLN A 171 -10.20 22.15 -6.00
CA GLN A 171 -11.21 21.58 -6.89
C GLN A 171 -10.94 22.00 -8.35
N GLN A 172 -10.04 21.29 -9.03
CA GLN A 172 -9.85 21.44 -10.47
C GLN A 172 -11.09 20.91 -11.20
N SER A 173 -11.76 21.75 -12.00
CA SER A 173 -12.88 21.35 -12.85
C SER A 173 -12.48 20.21 -13.81
N GLY A 174 -13.39 19.27 -14.08
CA GLY A 174 -13.19 18.21 -15.05
C GLY A 174 -13.64 18.60 -16.46
N SER A 175 -13.23 17.83 -17.46
CA SER A 175 -13.69 17.98 -18.85
C SER A 175 -15.06 17.32 -19.07
N ALA A 176 -15.82 17.77 -20.08
CA ALA A 176 -17.04 17.08 -20.50
C ALA A 176 -16.71 15.70 -21.13
N PRO A 177 -17.30 14.59 -20.64
CA PRO A 177 -16.99 13.26 -21.16
C PRO A 177 -17.69 12.96 -22.48
N ARG A 178 -17.07 12.11 -23.32
CA ARG A 178 -17.75 11.49 -24.46
C ARG A 178 -18.57 10.28 -23.99
N PRO A 179 -19.77 10.06 -24.55
CA PRO A 179 -20.56 8.86 -24.30
C PRO A 179 -19.81 7.60 -24.73
N GLY A 180 -19.94 6.51 -23.97
CA GLY A 180 -19.31 5.24 -24.31
C GLY A 180 -18.96 4.39 -23.09
N HIS A 181 -18.38 3.23 -23.36
CA HIS A 181 -17.86 2.34 -22.33
C HIS A 181 -16.45 2.77 -21.94
N TYR A 182 -16.18 2.88 -20.65
CA TYR A 182 -14.87 3.20 -20.11
C TYR A 182 -14.35 2.00 -19.35
N ARG A 183 -13.07 1.67 -19.57
CA ARG A 183 -12.37 0.60 -18.86
C ARG A 183 -11.03 1.11 -18.36
N GLY A 184 -10.68 0.74 -17.14
CA GLY A 184 -9.47 1.18 -16.48
C GLY A 184 -8.88 0.12 -15.58
N GLU A 185 -7.69 0.42 -15.10
CA GLU A 185 -7.03 -0.38 -14.08
C GLU A 185 -7.09 0.35 -12.74
N LEU A 186 -7.39 -0.42 -11.70
CA LEU A 186 -7.30 -0.03 -10.30
C LEU A 186 -5.86 -0.26 -9.82
N VAL A 187 -5.30 0.77 -9.21
CA VAL A 187 -3.96 0.77 -8.62
C VAL A 187 -4.09 0.79 -7.09
N GLY A 188 -3.45 -0.18 -6.43
CA GLY A 188 -3.48 -0.40 -4.99
C GLY A 188 -3.27 -1.88 -4.62
N ASP A 189 -3.56 -2.26 -3.37
CA ASP A 189 -3.31 -3.59 -2.79
C ASP A 189 -4.34 -4.66 -3.23
N PHE A 190 -4.83 -4.55 -4.46
CA PHE A 190 -5.91 -5.36 -5.03
C PHE A 190 -5.34 -6.36 -6.06
N LYS A 191 -5.86 -7.59 -6.11
CA LYS A 191 -5.48 -8.60 -7.14
C LYS A 191 -6.66 -8.81 -8.11
N GLY A 192 -6.45 -8.55 -9.40
CA GLY A 192 -7.49 -8.52 -10.46
C GLY A 192 -8.02 -7.10 -10.64
N ASN A 193 -7.71 -6.43 -11.74
CA ASN A 193 -7.43 -4.98 -11.62
C ASN A 193 -8.45 -4.08 -12.33
N ALA A 194 -9.57 -4.57 -12.85
CA ALA A 194 -10.36 -3.76 -13.80
C ALA A 194 -11.53 -3.04 -13.15
N ILE A 195 -11.69 -1.75 -13.47
CA ILE A 195 -12.94 -1.02 -13.30
C ILE A 195 -13.53 -0.73 -14.68
N SER A 196 -14.85 -0.83 -14.81
CA SER A 196 -15.56 -0.44 -16.02
C SER A 196 -16.87 0.26 -15.71
N PHE A 197 -17.28 1.18 -16.57
CA PHE A 197 -18.54 1.90 -16.44
C PHE A 197 -19.02 2.44 -17.79
N GLN A 198 -20.30 2.80 -17.88
CA GLN A 198 -20.91 3.37 -19.07
C GLN A 198 -21.21 4.86 -18.84
N VAL A 199 -20.83 5.71 -19.78
CA VAL A 199 -21.25 7.12 -19.83
C VAL A 199 -22.42 7.25 -20.80
N ALA A 200 -23.52 7.88 -20.34
CA ALA A 200 -24.72 8.13 -21.13
C ALA A 200 -24.48 9.08 -22.32
N ALA A 201 -25.41 9.09 -23.27
CA ALA A 201 -25.34 9.91 -24.49
C ALA A 201 -25.19 11.42 -24.24
N ASP A 202 -25.71 11.91 -23.12
CA ASP A 202 -25.62 13.32 -22.72
C ASP A 202 -24.37 13.66 -21.90
N GLY A 203 -23.55 12.66 -21.54
CA GLY A 203 -22.36 12.83 -20.71
C GLY A 203 -22.65 13.18 -19.24
N LYS A 204 -23.91 13.17 -18.80
CA LYS A 204 -24.32 13.62 -17.46
C LYS A 204 -24.49 12.48 -16.46
N ILE A 205 -24.52 11.24 -16.93
CA ILE A 205 -24.79 10.07 -16.11
C ILE A 205 -23.74 8.99 -16.39
N ILE A 206 -23.20 8.43 -15.32
CA ILE A 206 -22.44 7.17 -15.34
C ILE A 206 -23.34 6.05 -14.78
N SER A 207 -23.32 4.89 -15.41
CA SER A 207 -24.03 3.69 -14.97
C SER A 207 -23.16 2.44 -15.11
N ASN A 208 -23.66 1.30 -14.62
CA ASN A 208 -22.98 0.00 -14.71
C ASN A 208 -21.53 0.05 -14.21
N VAL A 209 -21.29 0.75 -13.09
CA VAL A 209 -19.97 0.74 -12.45
C VAL A 209 -19.71 -0.66 -11.93
N GLN A 210 -18.77 -1.35 -12.55
CA GLN A 210 -18.39 -2.71 -12.26
C GLN A 210 -16.91 -2.77 -11.93
N MET A 211 -16.56 -3.65 -11.01
CA MET A 211 -15.19 -3.97 -10.70
C MET A 211 -14.98 -5.47 -10.84
N THR A 212 -13.90 -5.86 -11.52
CA THR A 212 -13.53 -7.26 -11.72
C THR A 212 -12.21 -7.55 -11.02
N GLY A 213 -12.27 -8.40 -10.00
CA GLY A 213 -11.13 -8.95 -9.28
C GLY A 213 -11.48 -9.32 -7.84
N TYR A 214 -10.53 -9.17 -6.93
CA TYR A 214 -10.64 -9.56 -5.52
C TYR A 214 -10.08 -8.45 -4.62
N TRP A 215 -10.85 -7.97 -3.63
CA TRP A 215 -10.29 -7.15 -2.54
C TRP A 215 -9.90 -8.02 -1.35
N ARG A 216 -8.79 -7.63 -0.72
CA ARG A 216 -8.50 -7.98 0.66
C ARG A 216 -9.12 -6.91 1.56
N CYS A 217 -9.61 -7.32 2.73
CA CYS A 217 -10.13 -6.41 3.72
C CYS A 217 -9.00 -5.54 4.27
N SER A 218 -9.30 -4.29 4.62
CA SER A 218 -8.40 -3.45 5.42
C SER A 218 -8.46 -3.99 6.85
N ASP A 219 -7.66 -5.01 7.13
CA ASP A 219 -7.69 -5.69 8.41
C ASP A 219 -7.17 -4.75 9.50
N SER A 220 -8.09 -4.17 10.27
CA SER A 220 -7.88 -4.07 11.71
C SER A 220 -8.14 -5.47 12.29
N LEU A 221 -7.11 -6.32 12.34
CA LEU A 221 -6.93 -7.44 13.29
C LEU A 221 -8.22 -8.15 13.77
N SER A 222 -8.96 -8.85 12.91
CA SER A 222 -10.02 -9.78 13.37
C SER A 222 -9.52 -11.23 13.40
N ASN A 223 -9.06 -11.60 14.59
CA ASN A 223 -8.77 -12.95 15.06
C ASN A 223 -10.02 -13.85 14.94
N THR A 224 -10.26 -14.46 13.78
CA THR A 224 -11.11 -15.67 13.67
C THR A 224 -10.58 -16.55 12.55
N THR A 225 -10.82 -17.85 12.68
CA THR A 225 -10.49 -18.99 11.82
C THR A 225 -11.04 -18.92 10.38
N TYR A 226 -11.39 -17.72 9.89
CA TYR A 226 -11.94 -17.42 8.57
C TYR A 226 -10.94 -16.61 7.69
N LYS A 227 -9.64 -16.82 7.87
CA LYS A 227 -8.63 -16.22 6.97
C LYS A 227 -8.83 -16.80 5.56
N THR A 228 -8.95 -15.89 4.59
CA THR A 228 -9.22 -16.11 3.15
C THR A 228 -10.67 -16.43 2.76
N ASN A 229 -11.60 -15.50 3.03
CA ASN A 229 -12.68 -15.30 2.06
C ASN A 229 -12.26 -14.17 1.11
N PRO A 230 -11.43 -14.43 0.07
CA PRO A 230 -11.26 -13.46 -0.99
C PRO A 230 -12.66 -13.20 -1.55
N ARG A 231 -13.22 -12.04 -1.23
CA ARG A 231 -14.54 -11.65 -1.69
C ARG A 231 -14.39 -11.24 -3.15
N LEU A 232 -14.66 -12.20 -4.02
CA LEU A 232 -14.76 -12.01 -5.45
C LEU A 232 -15.76 -10.90 -5.73
N VAL A 233 -15.28 -9.85 -6.39
CA VAL A 233 -16.16 -8.73 -6.75
C VAL A 233 -17.03 -9.10 -7.93
N SER A 234 -16.58 -10.06 -8.74
CA SER A 234 -17.45 -10.68 -9.74
C SER A 234 -18.70 -11.30 -9.12
N THR A 235 -18.69 -11.63 -7.81
CA THR A 235 -19.86 -12.18 -7.10
C THR A 235 -20.85 -11.10 -6.66
N TYR A 236 -20.41 -9.85 -6.48
CA TYR A 236 -21.27 -8.75 -5.98
C TYR A 236 -21.90 -7.87 -7.06
N GLY A 237 -21.47 -8.01 -8.32
CA GLY A 237 -22.11 -7.36 -9.47
C GLY A 237 -21.80 -5.88 -9.64
N ALA A 238 -22.69 -5.14 -10.31
CA ALA A 238 -22.54 -3.71 -10.57
C ALA A 238 -23.03 -2.88 -9.36
N MET A 239 -22.38 -1.73 -9.12
CA MET A 239 -22.87 -0.72 -8.21
C MET A 239 -24.32 -0.34 -8.59
N PRO A 240 -25.26 -0.38 -7.64
CA PRO A 240 -26.64 -0.03 -7.97
C PRO A 240 -26.82 1.46 -8.20
N GLY A 241 -27.75 1.80 -9.08
CA GLY A 241 -28.11 3.18 -9.38
C GLY A 241 -27.23 3.82 -10.45
N THR A 242 -27.17 5.15 -10.42
CA THR A 242 -26.44 5.97 -11.39
C THR A 242 -25.62 7.02 -10.67
N VAL A 243 -24.50 7.43 -11.28
CA VAL A 243 -23.58 8.43 -10.72
C VAL A 243 -23.69 9.71 -11.55
N PRO A 244 -24.14 10.83 -10.95
CA PRO A 244 -24.27 12.09 -11.68
C PRO A 244 -22.90 12.68 -12.00
N VAL A 245 -22.79 13.29 -13.19
CA VAL A 245 -21.61 14.03 -13.64
C VAL A 245 -21.93 15.52 -13.68
N LYS A 246 -21.18 16.34 -12.94
CA LYS A 246 -21.34 17.80 -12.88
C LYS A 246 -19.99 18.48 -13.13
N GLY A 247 -19.88 19.21 -14.25
CA GLY A 247 -18.63 19.89 -14.62
C GLY A 247 -17.44 18.93 -14.76
N GLY A 248 -17.70 17.74 -15.32
CA GLY A 248 -16.71 16.67 -15.47
C GLY A 248 -16.30 15.96 -14.17
N LEU A 249 -16.87 16.34 -13.03
CA LEU A 249 -16.70 15.64 -11.75
C LEU A 249 -17.82 14.63 -11.55
N PHE A 250 -17.54 13.51 -10.91
CA PHE A 250 -18.54 12.52 -10.54
C PHE A 250 -18.26 11.97 -9.15
N SER A 251 -19.33 11.71 -8.40
CA SER A 251 -19.27 11.07 -7.09
C SER A 251 -20.60 10.44 -6.77
N ALA A 252 -20.60 9.22 -6.27
CA ALA A 252 -21.79 8.60 -5.70
C ALA A 252 -21.41 7.57 -4.65
N GLU A 253 -22.31 7.44 -3.68
CA GLU A 253 -22.32 6.34 -2.74
C GLU A 253 -23.56 5.49 -3.02
N ALA A 254 -23.42 4.17 -2.99
CA ALA A 254 -24.55 3.26 -3.12
C ALA A 254 -24.51 2.19 -2.04
N LYS A 255 -25.63 2.03 -1.33
CA LYS A 255 -25.79 1.06 -0.24
C LYS A 255 -26.66 -0.11 -0.68
N GLN A 256 -26.20 -1.31 -0.40
CA GLN A 256 -26.93 -2.57 -0.38
C GLN A 256 -26.91 -3.12 1.06
N PRO A 257 -27.77 -4.09 1.41
CA PRO A 257 -27.92 -4.57 2.79
C PRO A 257 -26.63 -5.02 3.51
N TYR A 258 -25.56 -5.30 2.77
CA TYR A 258 -24.27 -5.75 3.29
C TYR A 258 -23.08 -5.14 2.54
N LEU A 259 -23.29 -4.13 1.69
CA LEU A 259 -22.24 -3.53 0.87
C LEU A 259 -22.49 -2.03 0.66
N LEU A 260 -21.45 -1.23 0.79
CA LEU A 260 -21.39 0.18 0.50
C LEU A 260 -20.33 0.39 -0.58
N TRP A 261 -20.73 1.05 -1.66
CA TRP A 261 -19.87 1.44 -2.76
C TRP A 261 -19.64 2.94 -2.68
N ASP A 262 -18.40 3.39 -2.80
CA ASP A 262 -18.05 4.80 -2.98
C ASP A 262 -17.18 4.91 -4.23
N VAL A 263 -17.67 5.66 -5.21
CA VAL A 263 -16.91 6.00 -6.42
C VAL A 263 -16.88 7.51 -6.55
N SER A 264 -15.70 8.06 -6.76
CA SER A 264 -15.49 9.49 -6.95
C SER A 264 -14.37 9.75 -7.95
N GLY A 265 -14.46 10.83 -8.71
CA GLY A 265 -13.42 11.13 -9.70
C GLY A 265 -13.76 12.30 -10.60
N ARG A 266 -12.99 12.39 -11.68
CA ARG A 266 -13.14 13.41 -12.71
C ARG A 266 -12.75 12.87 -14.08
N PHE A 267 -13.32 13.47 -15.12
CA PHE A 267 -12.81 13.36 -16.48
C PHE A 267 -11.65 14.34 -16.65
N VAL A 268 -10.47 13.82 -16.99
CA VAL A 268 -9.27 14.62 -17.28
C VAL A 268 -9.16 14.96 -18.76
N SER A 269 -9.88 14.23 -19.61
CA SER A 269 -10.10 14.52 -21.02
C SER A 269 -11.49 13.99 -21.45
N PRO A 270 -11.97 14.32 -22.66
CA PRO A 270 -13.23 13.77 -23.16
C PRO A 270 -13.26 12.24 -23.26
N THR A 271 -12.13 11.54 -23.17
CA THR A 271 -12.04 10.07 -23.28
C THR A 271 -11.29 9.41 -22.14
N THR A 272 -10.92 10.17 -21.11
CA THR A 272 -10.11 9.67 -19.98
C THR A 272 -10.67 10.17 -18.67
N ALA A 273 -10.87 9.25 -17.73
CA ALA A 273 -11.30 9.52 -16.36
C ALA A 273 -10.23 9.06 -15.37
N GLN A 274 -10.13 9.76 -14.25
CA GLN A 274 -9.33 9.38 -13.10
C GLN A 274 -10.18 9.49 -11.85
N GLY A 275 -9.99 8.60 -10.90
CA GLY A 275 -10.78 8.63 -9.69
C GLY A 275 -10.31 7.67 -8.63
N THR A 276 -11.17 7.52 -7.64
CA THR A 276 -11.05 6.58 -6.56
C THR A 276 -12.29 5.72 -6.43
N PHE A 277 -12.06 4.51 -5.95
CA PHE A 277 -13.09 3.53 -5.70
C PHE A 277 -12.86 2.89 -4.33
N MET A 278 -13.93 2.73 -3.56
CA MET A 278 -13.91 2.03 -2.29
C MET A 278 -15.17 1.17 -2.19
N VAL A 279 -15.03 0.01 -1.57
CA VAL A 279 -16.14 -0.87 -1.25
C VAL A 279 -16.04 -1.33 0.20
N GLN A 280 -17.15 -1.33 0.92
CA GLN A 280 -17.22 -1.68 2.33
C GLN A 280 -18.36 -2.68 2.56
N SER A 281 -18.09 -3.82 3.17
CA SER A 281 -19.11 -4.69 3.78
C SER A 281 -19.08 -4.55 5.31
N ASN A 282 -20.02 -5.21 5.99
CA ASN A 282 -20.17 -5.16 7.45
C ASN A 282 -18.88 -5.51 8.23
N ASP A 283 -18.03 -6.32 7.63
CA ASP A 283 -16.83 -6.93 8.20
C ASP A 283 -15.54 -6.52 7.48
N CYS A 284 -15.60 -5.65 6.47
CA CYS A 284 -14.50 -5.44 5.54
C CYS A 284 -14.60 -4.09 4.85
N THR A 285 -13.53 -3.31 4.81
CA THR A 285 -13.45 -2.11 3.94
C THR A 285 -12.29 -2.29 3.00
N SER A 286 -12.45 -2.03 1.71
CA SER A 286 -11.31 -1.95 0.80
C SER A 286 -10.53 -0.68 1.10
N TYR A 287 -9.24 -0.65 0.79
CA TYR A 287 -8.55 0.62 0.67
C TYR A 287 -9.23 1.51 -0.38
N LYS A 288 -9.01 2.82 -0.28
CA LYS A 288 -9.40 3.76 -1.33
C LYS A 288 -8.49 3.54 -2.54
N LEU A 289 -8.95 2.74 -3.48
CA LEU A 289 -8.23 2.39 -4.70
C LEU A 289 -8.24 3.60 -5.63
N THR A 290 -7.18 3.79 -6.41
CA THR A 290 -7.14 4.81 -7.46
C THR A 290 -7.33 4.14 -8.82
N PHE A 291 -7.89 4.83 -9.81
CA PHE A 291 -7.98 4.30 -11.16
C PHE A 291 -7.75 5.37 -12.22
N THR A 292 -7.29 4.90 -13.39
CA THR A 292 -7.37 5.63 -14.66
C THR A 292 -8.14 4.78 -15.65
N ALA A 293 -9.21 5.32 -16.23
CA ALA A 293 -10.06 4.65 -17.20
C ALA A 293 -10.07 5.39 -18.54
N THR A 294 -10.02 4.63 -19.63
CA THR A 294 -10.06 5.15 -20.99
C THR A 294 -11.31 4.64 -21.69
N ARG A 295 -11.91 5.49 -22.52
CA ARG A 295 -13.03 5.12 -23.38
C ARG A 295 -12.58 4.07 -24.39
N GLN A 296 -13.33 2.97 -24.51
CA GLN A 296 -13.16 1.95 -25.54
C GLN A 296 -13.96 2.26 -26.80
#